data_AF-A0A5S6R669-F1
#
_entry.id   AF-A0A5S6R669-F1
#
_cell.length_a   1.000
_cell.length_b   1.000
_cell.length_c   1.000
_cell.angle_alpha   90.00
_cell.angle_beta   90.00
_cell.angle_gamma   90.00
#
_symmetry.space_group_name_H-M   'P 1'
#
loop_
_entity.id
_entity.type
_entity.pdbx_description
1 polymer ?
#
loop_
_entity_poly.entity_id
_entity_poly.type
_entity_poly.pdbx_seq_one_letter_code
_entity_poly.pdbx_strand_id
1 'polypeptide(L)'
;MGVLDHAVHLIGDASSFFGLLTVYAEFHARKPNFQSESFWKICPALTDAVKETLGDSYTQNMANIYEVFFDLVIGTMVASSQAAMRDNAAETK
;
A
#
# COMPACT_ATOMS: atom_id res chain seq x y z
N MET A 1 -3.36 -15.70 1.82
CA MET A 1 -2.38 -14.78 1.20
C MET A 1 -2.85 -13.34 1.44
N GLY A 2 -1.94 -12.41 1.69
CA GLY A 2 -2.26 -11.04 2.14
C GLY A 2 -2.47 -10.04 1.01
N VAL A 3 -2.92 -8.82 1.33
CA VAL A 3 -3.20 -7.73 0.37
C VAL A 3 -2.05 -7.44 -0.59
N LEU A 4 -0.82 -7.37 -0.08
CA LEU A 4 0.34 -7.03 -0.89
C LEU A 4 0.63 -8.09 -1.96
N ASP A 5 0.42 -9.36 -1.62
CA ASP A 5 0.57 -10.46 -2.57
C ASP A 5 -0.47 -10.36 -3.69
N HIS A 6 -1.74 -10.11 -3.35
CA HIS A 6 -2.77 -9.86 -4.37
C HIS A 6 -2.46 -8.62 -5.22
N ALA A 7 -1.95 -7.55 -4.62
CA ALA A 7 -1.57 -6.34 -5.34
C ALA A 7 -0.46 -6.62 -6.38
N VAL A 8 0.54 -7.45 -6.03
CA VAL A 8 1.59 -7.87 -6.98
C VAL A 8 0.98 -8.62 -8.17
N HIS A 9 0.05 -9.54 -7.93
CA HIS A 9 -0.59 -10.33 -9.01
C HIS A 9 -1.50 -9.48 -9.91
N LEU A 10 -2.04 -8.36 -9.41
CA LEU A 10 -2.93 -7.48 -10.16
C LEU A 10 -2.22 -6.35 -10.89
N ILE A 11 -0.89 -6.19 -10.75
CA ILE A 11 -0.16 -5.03 -11.31
C ILE A 11 -0.31 -4.86 -12.83
N GLY A 12 -0.63 -5.94 -13.56
CA GLY A 12 -0.91 -5.91 -15.00
C GLY A 12 -2.31 -5.39 -15.38
N ASP A 13 -3.23 -5.27 -14.43
CA ASP A 13 -4.57 -4.70 -14.60
C ASP A 13 -4.76 -3.53 -13.61
N ALA A 14 -4.54 -2.32 -14.11
CA ALA A 14 -4.62 -1.10 -13.31
C ALA A 14 -5.98 -0.95 -12.59
N SER A 15 -7.09 -1.29 -13.25
CA SER A 15 -8.42 -1.12 -12.67
C SER A 15 -8.59 -2.02 -11.45
N SER A 16 -8.25 -3.30 -11.59
CA SER A 16 -8.31 -4.27 -10.50
C SER A 16 -7.31 -3.94 -9.38
N PHE A 17 -6.10 -3.51 -9.73
CA PHE A 17 -5.06 -3.10 -8.79
C PHE A 17 -5.51 -1.93 -7.91
N PHE A 18 -5.90 -0.80 -8.51
CA PHE A 18 -6.33 0.39 -7.77
C PHE A 18 -7.65 0.16 -7.03
N GLY A 19 -8.54 -0.66 -7.58
CA GLY A 19 -9.77 -1.08 -6.90
C GLY A 19 -9.48 -1.82 -5.60
N LEU A 20 -8.58 -2.80 -5.61
CA LEU A 20 -8.16 -3.53 -4.41
C LEU A 20 -7.59 -2.58 -3.34
N LEU A 21 -6.67 -1.69 -3.72
CA LEU A 21 -6.04 -0.76 -2.78
C LEU A 21 -7.07 0.20 -2.18
N THR A 22 -8.00 0.71 -2.97
CA THR A 22 -9.05 1.63 -2.50
C THR A 22 -9.94 0.96 -1.46
N VAL A 23 -10.41 -0.27 -1.70
CA VAL A 23 -11.24 -1.03 -0.75
C VAL A 23 -10.54 -1.20 0.60
N TYR A 24 -9.24 -1.53 0.60
CA TYR A 24 -8.49 -1.69 1.84
C TYR A 24 -8.19 -0.36 2.52
N ALA A 25 -7.91 0.70 1.76
CA ALA A 25 -7.72 2.04 2.30
C ALA A 25 -8.98 2.55 3.02
N GLU A 26 -10.15 2.34 2.43
CA GLU A 26 -11.45 2.67 3.02
C GLU A 26 -11.72 1.86 4.30
N PHE A 27 -11.41 0.56 4.28
CA PHE A 27 -11.53 -0.30 5.46
C PHE A 27 -10.69 0.23 6.64
N HIS A 28 -9.47 0.68 6.37
CA HIS A 28 -8.61 1.28 7.40
C HIS A 28 -9.10 2.67 7.84
N ALA A 29 -9.60 3.49 6.92
CA ALA A 29 -10.13 4.83 7.19
C ALA A 29 -11.30 4.83 8.19
N ARG A 30 -12.07 3.74 8.26
CA ARG A 30 -13.19 3.59 9.21
C ARG A 30 -12.74 3.28 10.64
N LYS A 31 -11.46 2.94 10.87
CA LYS A 31 -10.96 2.58 12.20
C LYS A 31 -10.77 3.83 13.07
N PRO A 32 -11.25 3.84 14.32
CA PRO A 32 -11.02 4.95 15.23
C PRO A 32 -9.54 5.25 15.40
N ASN A 33 -9.19 6.54 15.38
CA ASN A 33 -7.82 7.05 15.56
C ASN A 33 -6.79 6.54 14.52
N PHE A 34 -7.24 5.95 13.41
CA PHE A 34 -6.33 5.56 12.34
C PHE A 34 -5.64 6.80 11.75
N GLN A 35 -4.34 6.67 11.50
CA GLN A 35 -3.52 7.70 10.85
C GLN A 35 -3.01 7.10 9.55
N SER A 36 -3.39 7.67 8.40
CA SER A 36 -3.03 7.18 7.07
C SER A 36 -1.51 7.02 6.91
N GLU A 37 -0.73 7.90 7.52
CA GLU A 37 0.73 7.93 7.47
C GLU A 37 1.34 6.69 8.13
N SER A 38 0.56 5.93 8.93
CA SER A 38 1.01 4.66 9.50
C SER A 38 1.31 3.60 8.43
N PHE A 39 0.76 3.71 7.22
CA PHE A 39 1.14 2.82 6.11
C PHE A 39 2.62 3.02 5.70
N TRP A 40 3.20 4.21 5.84
CA TRP A 40 4.62 4.41 5.54
C TRP A 40 5.53 3.69 6.54
N LYS A 41 5.06 3.44 7.76
CA LYS A 41 5.85 2.78 8.81
C LYS A 41 6.20 1.32 8.47
N ILE A 42 5.46 0.68 7.56
CA ILE A 42 5.74 -0.70 7.15
C ILE A 42 6.76 -0.80 6.01
N CYS A 43 7.03 0.28 5.27
CA CYS A 43 7.92 0.26 4.09
C CYS A 43 9.34 -0.24 4.41
N PRO A 44 10.01 0.23 5.48
CA PRO A 44 11.36 -0.26 5.79
C PRO A 44 11.38 -1.78 6.03
N ALA A 45 10.42 -2.29 6.81
CA ALA A 45 10.33 -3.72 7.11
C ALA A 45 10.03 -4.57 5.86
N LEU A 46 9.20 -4.06 4.93
CA LEU A 46 8.95 -4.75 3.66
C LEU A 46 10.19 -4.79 2.77
N THR A 47 10.90 -3.67 2.64
CA THR A 47 12.14 -3.59 1.88
C THR A 47 13.21 -4.52 2.45
N ASP A 48 13.36 -4.54 3.78
CA ASP A 48 14.33 -5.40 4.44
C ASP A 48 13.97 -6.88 4.28
N ALA A 49 12.68 -7.24 4.40
CA ALA A 49 12.21 -8.61 4.18
C ALA A 49 12.49 -9.08 2.74
N VAL A 50 12.29 -8.21 1.73
CA VAL A 50 12.59 -8.54 0.33
C VAL A 50 14.09 -8.73 0.12
N LYS A 51 14.92 -7.86 0.70
CA LYS A 51 16.39 -7.99 0.66
C LYS A 51 16.86 -9.30 1.28
N GLU A 52 16.36 -9.63 2.47
CA GLU A 52 16.70 -10.86 3.19
C GLU A 52 16.26 -12.10 2.38
N THR A 53 15.05 -12.08 1.82
CA THR A 53 14.49 -13.20 1.05
C THR A 53 15.28 -13.48 -0.23
N LEU A 54 15.73 -12.43 -0.92
CA LEU A 54 16.42 -12.56 -2.20
C LEU A 54 17.94 -12.73 -2.05
N GLY A 55 18.51 -12.33 -0.91
CA GLY A 55 19.94 -12.46 -0.62
C GLY A 55 20.81 -11.94 -1.77
N ASP A 56 21.71 -12.77 -2.26
CA ASP A 56 22.62 -12.46 -3.37
C ASP A 56 21.90 -12.18 -4.70
N SER A 57 20.64 -12.59 -4.84
CA SER A 57 19.82 -12.27 -6.02
C SER A 57 19.23 -10.86 -5.98
N TYR A 58 19.31 -10.16 -4.85
CA TYR A 58 18.82 -8.78 -4.72
C TYR A 58 19.76 -7.79 -5.44
N THR A 59 19.44 -7.49 -6.69
CA THR A 59 20.22 -6.55 -7.50
C THR A 59 19.75 -5.10 -7.30
N GLN A 60 20.58 -4.13 -7.70
CA GLN A 60 20.20 -2.71 -7.69
C GLN A 60 18.97 -2.43 -8.57
N ASN A 61 18.84 -3.12 -9.71
CA ASN A 61 17.66 -2.99 -10.56
C ASN A 61 16.39 -3.44 -9.85
N MET A 62 16.46 -4.56 -9.11
CA MET A 62 15.34 -5.03 -8.31
C MET A 62 15.01 -4.07 -7.18
N ALA A 63 16.03 -3.49 -6.51
CA ALA A 63 15.82 -2.47 -5.50
C ALA A 63 14.98 -1.30 -6.03
N ASN A 64 15.34 -0.78 -7.21
CA ASN A 64 14.60 0.30 -7.85
C ASN A 64 13.15 -0.11 -8.21
N ILE A 65 12.93 -1.34 -8.68
CA ILE A 65 11.58 -1.84 -8.99
C ILE A 65 10.73 -1.93 -7.72
N TYR A 66 11.26 -2.49 -6.64
CA TYR A 66 10.53 -2.61 -5.38
C TYR A 66 10.24 -1.26 -4.73
N GLU A 67 11.17 -0.31 -4.80
CA GLU A 67 10.97 1.07 -4.33
C GLU A 67 9.78 1.72 -5.06
N VAL A 68 9.79 1.69 -6.40
CA VAL A 68 8.68 2.23 -7.21
C VAL A 68 7.36 1.51 -6.90
N PHE A 69 7.38 0.19 -6.74
CA PHE A 69 6.19 -0.58 -6.42
C PHE A 69 5.62 -0.23 -5.04
N PHE A 70 6.47 -0.15 -4.01
CA PHE A 70 6.03 0.20 -2.66
C PHE A 70 5.52 1.63 -2.58
N ASP A 71 6.19 2.58 -3.24
CA ASP A 71 5.72 3.97 -3.31
C ASP A 71 4.34 4.05 -3.99
N LEU A 72 4.13 3.30 -5.07
CA LEU A 72 2.84 3.23 -5.75
C LEU A 72 1.76 2.66 -4.83
N VAL A 73 2.00 1.50 -4.22
CA VAL A 73 1.02 0.83 -3.35
C VAL A 73 0.70 1.68 -2.13
N ILE A 74 1.72 2.11 -1.40
CA ILE A 74 1.55 2.79 -0.11
C ILE A 74 1.07 4.23 -0.33
N GLY A 75 1.56 4.92 -1.35
CA GLY A 75 1.08 6.23 -1.73
C GLY A 75 -0.42 6.21 -2.10
N THR A 76 -0.85 5.20 -2.87
CA THR A 76 -2.28 5.01 -3.18
C THR A 76 -3.10 4.74 -1.92
N MET A 77 -2.64 3.84 -1.05
CA MET A 77 -3.33 3.50 0.20
C MET A 77 -3.51 4.74 1.11
N VAL A 78 -2.48 5.58 1.21
CA VAL A 78 -2.53 6.84 1.98
C VAL A 78 -3.53 7.81 1.37
N ALA A 79 -3.42 8.08 0.07
CA ALA A 79 -4.29 9.03 -0.63
C ALA A 79 -5.77 8.61 -0.55
N SER A 80 -6.07 7.35 -0.86
CA SER A 80 -7.44 6.82 -0.80
C SER A 80 -7.99 6.80 0.63
N SER A 81 -7.15 6.51 1.63
CA SER A 81 -7.57 6.54 3.04
C SER A 81 -7.89 7.97 3.50
N GLN A 82 -7.05 8.94 3.15
CA GLN A 82 -7.30 10.36 3.44
C GLN A 82 -8.58 10.88 2.78
N ALA A 83 -8.86 10.47 1.54
CA ALA A 83 -10.13 10.80 0.87
C ALA A 83 -11.32 10.21 1.64
N ALA A 84 -11.30 8.91 1.93
CA ALA A 84 -12.37 8.24 2.67
C ALA A 84 -12.60 8.82 4.08
N MET A 85 -11.53 9.20 4.79
CA MET A 85 -11.64 9.86 6.10
C MET A 85 -12.33 11.23 6.02
N ARG A 86 -12.09 12.00 4.94
CA ARG A 86 -12.77 13.28 4.70
C ARG A 86 -14.25 13.08 4.42
N ASP A 87 -14.59 12.09 3.62
CA ASP A 87 -15.98 11.78 3.27
C ASP A 87 -16.78 11.32 4.50
N ASN A 88 -16.22 10.40 5.30
CA ASN A 88 -16.83 9.96 6.56
C ASN A 88 -17.06 11.12 7.55
N ALA A 89 -16.15 12.09 7.60
CA ALA A 89 -16.29 13.27 8.45
C ALA A 89 -17.37 14.25 7.93
N ALA A 90 -17.66 14.25 6.62
CA ALA A 90 -18.73 15.06 6.04
C ALA A 90 -20.12 14.44 6.28
N GLU A 91 -20.23 13.11 6.29
CA GLU A 91 -21.49 12.39 6.59
C GLU A 91 -21.94 12.49 8.06
N THR A 92 -21.02 12.82 8.97
CA THR A 92 -21.31 12.91 10.42
C THR A 92 -21.71 14.33 10.86
N LYS A 93 -21.77 15.30 9.93
CA LYS A 93 -22.19 16.70 10.17
C LYS A 93 -23.61 16.96 9.69
#